data_AF-A0A7H4PL82-F1
#
_entry.id   AF-A0A7H4PL82-F1
#
_cell.length_a   1.000
_cell.length_b   1.000
_cell.length_c   1.000
_cell.angle_alpha   90.00
_cell.angle_beta   90.00
_cell.angle_gamma   90.00
#
_symmetry.space_group_name_H-M   'P 1'
#
loop_
_entity.id
_entity.type
_entity.pdbx_description
1 polymer ?
#
loop_
_entity_poly.entity_id
_entity_poly.type
_entity_poly.pdbx_seq_one_letter_code
_entity_poly.pdbx_strand_id
1 'polypeptide(L)'
;MPVVNLEANLAEGNVNMVTCGGQATIPMVAAVSSGGKSALCGDRRLNCPANPPGRGRAPTLMNLPKPPRRPLRKVGGAAKGKAIIVLNPAEPPLMMRDTVYVLSEAASQQAIAASIAEMAAAVQAYVPGYRLKQQVQFEVIPEDKPVNLPGVGRFSGLKTAVYLEVEGAAHYLPAYAGNLDIMTSAALATAEKMAQAMNDAAGEAA
;
A
#
# COMPACT_ATOMS: atom_id res chain seq x y z
N MET A 1 -9.38 1.12 -2.99
CA MET A 1 -8.11 0.59 -3.54
C MET A 1 -8.46 -0.17 -4.81
N PRO A 2 -7.97 0.24 -5.98
CA PRO A 2 -8.29 -0.41 -7.26
C PRO A 2 -8.20 -1.94 -7.21
N VAL A 3 -7.06 -2.46 -6.74
CA VAL A 3 -6.74 -3.91 -6.75
C VAL A 3 -7.27 -4.70 -5.56
N VAL A 4 -7.96 -4.06 -4.61
CA VAL A 4 -8.41 -4.75 -3.38
C VAL A 4 -9.92 -4.71 -3.21
N ASN A 5 -10.57 -3.57 -3.41
CA ASN A 5 -11.98 -3.41 -3.04
C ASN A 5 -12.77 -2.46 -3.94
N LEU A 6 -12.30 -2.15 -5.14
CA LEU A 6 -12.97 -1.21 -6.03
C LEU A 6 -14.35 -1.71 -6.48
N GLU A 7 -14.45 -2.98 -6.89
CA GLU A 7 -15.71 -3.60 -7.31
C GLU A 7 -16.84 -3.41 -6.29
N ALA A 8 -16.54 -3.52 -5.00
CA ALA A 8 -17.50 -3.34 -3.92
C ALA A 8 -17.94 -1.88 -3.67
N ASN A 9 -17.32 -0.90 -4.35
CA ASN A 9 -17.56 0.53 -4.14
C ASN A 9 -17.90 1.27 -5.45
N LEU A 10 -18.19 0.57 -6.55
CA LEU A 10 -18.44 1.19 -7.85
C LEU A 10 -19.67 2.12 -7.87
N ALA A 11 -20.67 1.83 -7.04
CA ALA A 11 -21.91 2.61 -6.94
C ALA A 11 -21.83 3.78 -5.94
N GLU A 12 -20.71 3.92 -5.22
CA GLU A 12 -20.56 4.96 -4.20
C GLU A 12 -20.38 6.34 -4.83
N GLY A 13 -21.20 7.32 -4.40
CA GLY A 13 -21.10 8.70 -4.90
C GLY A 13 -19.89 9.48 -4.39
N ASN A 14 -19.14 8.93 -3.42
CA ASN A 14 -17.93 9.55 -2.89
C ASN A 14 -16.92 8.48 -2.42
N VAL A 15 -15.79 8.38 -3.12
CA VAL A 15 -14.71 7.45 -2.80
C VAL A 15 -13.44 8.17 -2.36
N ASN A 16 -12.81 7.66 -1.30
CA ASN A 16 -11.57 8.19 -0.76
C ASN A 16 -10.36 7.36 -1.18
N MET A 17 -9.34 8.02 -1.74
CA MET A 17 -8.12 7.38 -2.25
C MET A 17 -7.05 7.11 -1.18
N VAL A 18 -7.38 7.25 0.10
CA VAL A 18 -6.45 7.07 1.22
C VAL A 18 -5.24 8.01 1.09
N THR A 19 -4.03 7.47 1.00
CA THR A 19 -2.76 8.20 0.93
C THR A 19 -1.84 7.47 -0.04
N CYS A 20 -0.82 8.15 -0.57
CA CYS A 20 0.17 7.53 -1.45
C CYS A 20 0.87 6.31 -0.80
N GLY A 21 1.21 6.40 0.49
CA GLY A 21 1.72 5.25 1.24
C GLY A 21 0.70 4.11 1.31
N GLY A 22 -0.56 4.41 1.61
CA GLY A 22 -1.63 3.40 1.64
C GLY A 22 -1.85 2.71 0.29
N GLN A 23 -1.83 3.46 -0.82
CA GLN A 23 -1.94 2.91 -2.17
C GLN A 23 -0.80 1.94 -2.49
N ALA A 24 0.40 2.23 -1.99
CA ALA A 24 1.55 1.37 -2.21
C ALA A 24 1.50 0.09 -1.37
N THR A 25 0.94 0.14 -0.15
CA THR A 25 1.21 -0.94 0.82
C THR A 25 0.02 -1.75 1.25
N ILE A 26 -1.18 -1.16 1.25
CA ILE A 26 -2.42 -1.90 1.52
C ILE A 26 -2.58 -3.10 0.57
N PRO A 27 -2.24 -3.03 -0.73
CA PRO A 27 -2.26 -4.20 -1.60
C PRO A 27 -1.38 -5.35 -1.07
N MET A 28 -0.16 -5.06 -0.62
CA MET A 28 0.74 -6.09 -0.08
C MET A 28 0.20 -6.71 1.22
N VAL A 29 -0.45 -5.92 2.06
CA VAL A 29 -1.10 -6.41 3.29
C VAL A 29 -2.27 -7.32 2.95
N ALA A 30 -3.07 -6.95 1.94
CA ALA A 30 -4.17 -7.78 1.45
C ALA A 30 -3.66 -9.10 0.87
N ALA A 31 -2.54 -9.09 0.13
CA ALA A 31 -1.91 -10.27 -0.44
C ALA A 31 -1.38 -11.26 0.61
N VAL A 32 -0.93 -10.78 1.78
CA VAL A 32 -0.55 -11.67 2.90
C VAL A 32 -1.78 -12.15 3.65
N SER A 33 -2.78 -11.29 3.85
CA SER A 33 -3.99 -11.59 4.64
C SER A 33 -4.98 -12.51 3.93
N SER A 34 -4.92 -12.62 2.60
CA SER A 34 -5.67 -13.64 1.85
C SER A 34 -5.23 -15.07 2.21
N GLY A 35 -3.99 -15.25 2.70
CA GLY A 35 -3.43 -16.54 3.11
C GLY A 35 -3.63 -16.91 4.58
N GLY A 36 -4.28 -16.07 5.41
CA GLY A 36 -4.51 -16.34 6.83
C GLY A 36 -4.72 -15.08 7.69
N LYS A 37 -4.92 -15.25 9.01
CA LYS A 37 -5.09 -14.10 9.94
C LYS A 37 -3.78 -13.33 10.09
N SER A 38 -3.80 -12.05 9.72
CA SER A 38 -2.69 -11.11 9.89
C SER A 38 -2.91 -10.21 11.12
N ALA A 39 -2.03 -10.32 12.13
CA ALA A 39 -2.17 -9.60 13.39
C ALA A 39 -1.69 -8.15 13.32
N LEU A 40 -0.64 -7.86 12.56
CA LEU A 40 -0.06 -6.52 12.55
C LEU A 40 0.60 -6.16 11.21
N CYS A 41 0.22 -5.01 10.67
CA CYS A 41 0.96 -4.34 9.58
C CYS A 41 1.69 -3.10 10.11
N GLY A 42 2.99 -2.99 9.84
CA GLY A 42 3.79 -1.77 10.00
C GLY A 42 4.25 -1.26 8.65
N ASP A 43 3.97 0.01 8.30
CA ASP A 43 4.36 0.55 6.99
C ASP A 43 5.06 1.93 6.95
N ARG A 44 6.09 1.96 6.09
CA ARG A 44 6.83 2.96 5.26
C ARG A 44 7.69 4.11 5.84
N ARG A 45 8.79 4.36 5.11
CA ARG A 45 9.57 5.61 5.01
C ARG A 45 9.24 6.31 3.67
N LEU A 46 8.57 7.47 3.66
CA LEU A 46 8.30 8.23 2.44
C LEU A 46 9.44 9.21 2.15
N ASN A 47 10.30 8.91 1.18
CA ASN A 47 11.21 9.94 0.70
C ASN A 47 10.43 11.01 -0.07
N CYS A 48 10.38 12.23 0.45
CA CYS A 48 9.86 13.39 -0.25
C CYS A 48 11.03 14.37 -0.31
N PRO A 49 11.43 14.87 -1.50
CA PRO A 49 12.45 15.90 -1.59
C PRO A 49 12.05 17.10 -0.72
N ALA A 50 13.03 17.74 -0.09
CA ALA A 50 12.80 18.91 0.76
C ALA A 50 12.10 20.07 0.02
N ASN A 51 12.21 20.11 -1.31
CA ASN A 51 11.59 21.10 -2.17
C ASN A 51 10.68 20.46 -3.23
N PRO A 52 9.39 20.22 -2.95
CA PRO A 52 8.41 20.16 -4.02
C PRO A 52 8.18 21.59 -4.56
N PRO A 53 8.14 21.82 -5.88
CA PRO A 53 7.67 23.10 -6.40
C PRO A 53 6.19 23.23 -6.03
N GLY A 54 5.89 24.03 -5.01
CA GLY A 54 4.54 24.30 -4.57
C GLY A 54 4.45 24.61 -3.08
N ARG A 55 4.02 25.84 -2.76
CA ARG A 55 3.75 26.37 -1.41
C ARG A 55 2.75 25.56 -0.55
N GLY A 56 2.27 24.41 -1.03
CA GLY A 56 1.18 23.65 -0.43
C GLY A 56 1.57 22.57 0.59
N ARG A 57 2.85 22.31 0.89
CA ARG A 57 3.25 21.19 1.75
C ARG A 57 3.98 21.49 3.07
N ALA A 58 4.24 22.76 3.39
CA ALA A 58 4.97 23.14 4.61
C ALA A 58 4.12 23.16 5.92
N PRO A 59 2.79 23.42 5.92
CA PRO A 59 1.97 23.25 7.14
C PRO A 59 1.27 21.89 7.25
N THR A 60 1.31 21.04 6.22
CA THR A 60 0.44 19.85 6.14
C THR A 60 0.98 18.58 6.80
N LEU A 61 2.24 18.52 7.23
CA LEU A 61 2.72 17.30 7.91
C LEU A 61 1.98 17.06 9.24
N MET A 62 1.55 18.12 9.93
CA MET A 62 0.68 18.04 11.12
C MET A 62 -0.80 17.82 10.77
N ASN A 63 -1.22 18.09 9.53
CA ASN A 63 -2.58 17.87 9.01
C ASN A 63 -2.72 16.59 8.17
N LEU A 64 -1.68 15.75 8.08
CA LEU A 64 -1.88 14.38 7.64
C LEU A 64 -2.82 13.74 8.67
N PRO A 65 -4.02 13.28 8.25
CA PRO A 65 -4.87 12.49 9.13
C PRO A 65 -4.01 11.39 9.73
N LYS A 66 -4.18 11.12 11.03
CA LYS A 66 -3.46 10.08 11.78
C LYS A 66 -3.06 8.94 10.83
N PRO A 67 -1.77 8.51 10.80
CA PRO A 67 -1.24 7.57 9.81
C PRO A 67 -2.21 6.41 9.58
N PRO A 68 -2.36 5.87 8.36
CA PRO A 68 -3.51 5.06 7.92
C PRO A 68 -3.73 3.74 8.70
N ARG A 69 -4.09 3.83 9.98
CA ARG A 69 -4.39 2.68 10.85
C ARG A 69 -5.71 2.04 10.46
N ARG A 70 -6.69 2.86 10.05
CA ARG A 70 -8.04 2.40 9.70
C ARG A 70 -8.10 1.71 8.33
N PRO A 71 -7.49 2.26 7.25
CA PRO A 71 -7.46 1.58 5.95
C PRO A 71 -6.67 0.26 5.96
N LEU A 72 -5.53 0.20 6.68
CA LEU A 72 -4.78 -1.05 6.86
C LEU A 72 -5.63 -2.18 7.47
N ARG A 73 -6.56 -1.84 8.37
CA ARG A 73 -7.49 -2.80 8.97
C ARG A 73 -8.67 -3.12 8.06
N LYS A 74 -9.34 -2.08 7.55
CA LYS A 74 -10.59 -2.22 6.79
C LYS A 74 -10.41 -2.75 5.37
N VAL A 75 -9.32 -2.37 4.71
CA VAL A 75 -9.04 -2.72 3.32
C VAL A 75 -7.95 -3.77 3.24
N GLY A 76 -6.89 -3.63 4.03
CA GLY A 76 -5.79 -4.60 4.05
C GLY A 76 -6.09 -5.90 4.81
N GLY A 77 -7.11 -5.91 5.68
CA GLY A 77 -7.48 -7.10 6.46
C GLY A 77 -6.65 -7.33 7.74
N ALA A 78 -5.75 -6.41 8.10
CA ALA A 78 -4.94 -6.56 9.31
C ALA A 78 -5.76 -6.34 10.59
N ALA A 79 -5.51 -7.10 11.65
CA ALA A 79 -6.16 -6.89 12.95
C ALA A 79 -5.76 -5.53 13.57
N LYS A 80 -4.49 -5.15 13.43
CA LYS A 80 -3.94 -3.84 13.83
C LYS A 80 -3.02 -3.30 12.74
N GLY A 81 -3.04 -1.98 12.55
CA GLY A 81 -2.20 -1.28 11.59
C GLY A 81 -1.40 -0.16 12.25
N LYS A 82 -0.15 0.00 11.83
CA LYS A 82 0.72 1.12 12.14
C LYS A 82 1.33 1.61 10.83
N ALA A 83 1.33 2.91 10.64
CA ALA A 83 2.07 3.54 9.54
C ALA A 83 2.98 4.64 10.10
N ILE A 84 4.12 4.77 9.47
CA ILE A 84 5.24 5.67 9.76
C ILE A 84 5.50 6.42 8.45
N ILE A 85 6.09 7.60 8.55
CA ILE A 85 6.54 8.40 7.42
C ILE A 85 7.92 8.95 7.81
N VAL A 86 8.90 8.81 6.92
CA VAL A 86 10.26 9.32 7.12
C VAL A 86 10.66 10.09 5.89
N LEU A 87 10.82 11.40 6.03
CA LEU A 87 11.29 12.30 4.99
C LEU A 87 12.82 12.31 5.00
N ASN A 88 13.45 12.20 3.84
CA ASN A 88 14.89 12.31 3.73
C ASN A 88 15.28 13.33 2.62
N PRO A 89 16.05 14.38 2.96
CA PRO A 89 16.38 15.48 2.05
C PRO A 89 17.63 15.22 1.19
N ALA A 90 18.05 13.97 1.00
CA ALA A 90 19.26 13.64 0.24
C ALA A 90 19.22 14.15 -1.21
N GLU A 91 20.41 14.49 -1.73
CA GLU A 91 20.66 14.81 -3.14
C GLU A 91 21.69 13.81 -3.72
N PRO A 92 21.40 13.14 -4.86
CA PRO A 92 20.17 13.23 -5.65
C PRO A 92 18.94 12.67 -4.90
N PRO A 93 17.72 13.17 -5.19
CA PRO A 93 16.50 12.71 -4.52
C PRO A 93 16.30 11.20 -4.65
N LEU A 94 16.04 10.53 -3.52
CA LEU A 94 15.83 9.08 -3.53
C LEU A 94 14.44 8.75 -4.08
N MET A 95 14.37 7.65 -4.84
CA MET A 95 13.13 7.00 -5.23
C MET A 95 12.25 6.67 -4.00
N MET A 96 10.93 6.67 -4.20
CA MET A 96 9.98 6.28 -3.17
C MET A 96 10.18 4.81 -2.79
N ARG A 97 10.40 4.48 -1.51
CA ARG A 97 10.67 3.11 -1.03
C ARG A 97 9.80 2.66 0.12
N ASP A 98 9.13 1.51 0.00
CA ASP A 98 8.23 0.97 1.03
C ASP A 98 8.99 -0.04 1.82
N THR A 99 8.55 -0.21 3.05
CA THR A 99 8.77 -1.48 3.70
C THR A 99 7.49 -1.85 4.43
N VAL A 100 6.91 -2.97 4.01
CA VAL A 100 5.72 -3.54 4.62
C VAL A 100 6.16 -4.71 5.47
N TYR A 101 5.87 -4.63 6.77
CA TYR A 101 6.00 -5.78 7.67
C TYR A 101 4.61 -6.30 7.99
N VAL A 102 4.36 -7.57 7.70
CA VAL A 102 3.14 -8.26 8.08
C VAL A 102 3.50 -9.41 9.02
N LEU A 103 2.81 -9.47 10.15
CA LEU A 103 2.85 -10.59 11.08
C LEU A 103 1.57 -11.42 10.88
N SER A 104 1.71 -12.64 10.38
CA SER A 104 0.62 -13.58 10.09
C SER A 104 0.81 -14.89 10.84
N GLU A 105 -0.26 -15.66 10.97
CA GLU A 105 -0.15 -17.05 11.40
C GLU A 105 0.84 -17.82 10.49
N ALA A 106 1.29 -18.98 10.94
CA ALA A 106 2.17 -19.82 10.14
C ALA A 106 1.49 -20.19 8.82
N ALA A 107 2.15 -19.85 7.71
CA ALA A 107 1.62 -20.01 6.36
C ALA A 107 2.74 -20.37 5.39
N SER A 108 2.37 -20.89 4.22
CA SER A 108 3.34 -21.23 3.17
C SER A 108 4.00 -19.96 2.62
N GLN A 109 5.32 -19.86 2.79
CA GLN A 109 6.13 -18.76 2.28
C GLN A 109 6.03 -18.65 0.74
N GLN A 110 5.95 -19.79 0.05
CA GLN A 110 5.82 -19.85 -1.41
C GLN A 110 4.47 -19.30 -1.86
N ALA A 111 3.38 -19.67 -1.17
CA ALA A 111 2.05 -19.15 -1.48
C ALA A 111 1.96 -17.63 -1.24
N ILE A 112 2.54 -17.14 -0.14
CA ILE A 112 2.60 -15.71 0.15
C ILE A 112 3.43 -14.96 -0.90
N ALA A 113 4.60 -15.49 -1.27
CA ALA A 113 5.45 -14.88 -2.29
C ALA A 113 4.73 -14.79 -3.65
N ALA A 114 4.01 -15.84 -4.05
CA ALA A 114 3.20 -15.85 -5.26
C ALA A 114 2.08 -14.81 -5.21
N SER A 115 1.31 -14.76 -4.11
CA SER A 115 0.24 -13.79 -3.95
C SER A 115 0.75 -12.34 -3.96
N ILE A 116 1.90 -12.07 -3.34
CA ILE A 116 2.54 -10.75 -3.38
C ILE A 116 2.97 -10.39 -4.80
N ALA A 117 3.53 -11.34 -5.55
CA ALA A 117 3.95 -11.12 -6.93
C ALA A 117 2.76 -10.81 -7.85
N GLU A 118 1.67 -11.57 -7.74
CA GLU A 118 0.41 -11.33 -8.46
C GLU A 118 -0.17 -9.95 -8.13
N MET A 119 -0.22 -9.61 -6.83
CA MET A 119 -0.70 -8.30 -6.39
C MET A 119 0.19 -7.16 -6.88
N ALA A 120 1.52 -7.34 -6.89
CA ALA A 120 2.43 -6.35 -7.43
C ALA A 120 2.22 -6.15 -8.94
N ALA A 121 1.98 -7.22 -9.71
CA ALA A 121 1.64 -7.14 -11.12
C ALA A 121 0.29 -6.44 -11.35
N ALA A 122 -0.70 -6.68 -10.48
CA ALA A 122 -1.98 -5.97 -10.54
C ALA A 122 -1.81 -4.45 -10.29
N VAL A 123 -0.94 -4.05 -9.36
CA VAL A 123 -0.60 -2.63 -9.15
C VAL A 123 0.16 -2.04 -10.34
N GLN A 124 1.06 -2.82 -10.94
CA GLN A 124 1.82 -2.41 -12.12
C GLN A 124 0.95 -2.06 -13.33
N ALA A 125 -0.25 -2.66 -13.44
CA ALA A 125 -1.18 -2.37 -14.52
C ALA A 125 -1.59 -0.89 -14.61
N TYR A 126 -1.60 -0.15 -13.49
CA TYR A 126 -1.86 1.30 -13.47
C TYR A 126 -0.67 2.14 -12.97
N VAL A 127 0.37 1.52 -12.38
CA VAL A 127 1.63 2.20 -12.01
C VAL A 127 2.82 1.38 -12.52
N PRO A 128 3.27 1.56 -13.77
CA PRO A 128 4.31 0.72 -14.37
C PRO A 128 5.63 0.67 -13.59
N GLY A 129 5.98 1.75 -12.88
CA GLY A 129 7.20 1.83 -12.07
C GLY A 129 7.10 1.23 -10.67
N TYR A 130 5.96 0.67 -10.27
CA TYR A 130 5.79 -0.04 -9.01
C TYR A 130 6.47 -1.41 -9.07
N ARG A 131 7.41 -1.72 -8.16
CA ARG A 131 8.12 -3.01 -8.19
C ARG A 131 8.61 -3.48 -6.82
N LEU A 132 8.80 -4.79 -6.70
CA LEU A 132 9.56 -5.37 -5.60
C LEU A 132 11.04 -5.02 -5.78
N LYS A 133 11.62 -4.31 -4.80
CA LYS A 133 13.04 -3.95 -4.81
C LYS A 133 13.92 -5.15 -4.44
N GLN A 134 13.37 -6.07 -3.66
CA GLN A 134 14.02 -7.29 -3.19
C GLN A 134 13.01 -8.43 -3.19
N GLN A 135 13.51 -9.67 -3.22
CA GLN A 135 12.67 -10.83 -2.94
C GLN A 135 12.04 -10.69 -1.55
N VAL A 136 10.82 -11.19 -1.42
CA VAL A 136 10.08 -11.19 -0.14
C VAL A 136 10.91 -11.94 0.90
N GLN A 137 11.12 -11.32 2.05
CA GLN A 137 11.88 -11.92 3.15
C GLN A 137 10.91 -12.50 4.17
N PHE A 138 11.27 -13.66 4.71
CA PHE A 138 10.46 -14.37 5.68
C PHE A 138 11.28 -14.66 6.94
N GLU A 139 10.66 -14.49 8.09
CA GLU A 139 11.23 -14.83 9.39
C GLU A 139 10.16 -15.60 10.18
N VAL A 140 10.44 -16.85 10.52
CA VAL A 140 9.55 -17.67 11.35
C VAL A 140 9.68 -17.22 12.79
N ILE A 141 8.56 -16.94 13.44
CA ILE A 141 8.46 -16.61 14.86
C ILE A 141 7.94 -17.84 15.58
N PRO A 142 8.81 -18.61 16.26
CA PRO A 142 8.41 -19.88 16.84
C PRO A 142 7.56 -19.66 18.11
N GLU A 143 6.71 -20.64 18.44
CA GLU A 143 5.79 -20.54 19.58
C GLU A 143 6.50 -20.53 20.94
N ASP A 144 7.71 -21.10 21.04
CA ASP A 144 8.52 -21.11 22.25
C ASP A 144 9.17 -19.75 22.53
N LYS A 145 9.32 -18.90 21.51
CA LYS A 145 9.90 -17.54 21.60
C LYS A 145 9.03 -16.51 20.87
N PRO A 146 7.80 -16.26 21.36
CA PRO A 146 6.88 -15.34 20.71
C PRO A 146 7.36 -13.89 20.87
N VAL A 147 7.09 -13.06 19.88
CA VAL A 147 7.36 -11.62 19.96
C VAL A 147 6.26 -10.93 20.75
N ASN A 148 6.64 -10.00 21.64
CA ASN A 148 5.66 -9.19 22.37
C ASN A 148 5.36 -7.90 21.59
N LEU A 149 4.11 -7.74 21.18
CA LEU A 149 3.63 -6.57 20.45
C LEU A 149 2.78 -5.69 21.37
N PRO A 150 3.24 -4.46 21.68
CA PRO A 150 2.49 -3.54 22.54
C PRO A 150 1.05 -3.31 22.05
N GLY A 151 0.09 -3.67 22.91
CA GLY A 151 -1.35 -3.56 22.66
C GLY A 151 -1.90 -4.53 21.61
N VAL A 152 -1.20 -5.62 21.31
CA VAL A 152 -1.74 -6.81 20.60
C VAL A 152 -1.57 -8.03 21.49
N GLY A 153 -0.39 -8.21 22.08
CA GLY A 153 -0.04 -9.37 22.92
C GLY A 153 1.16 -10.12 22.36
N ARG A 154 1.34 -11.36 22.81
CA ARG A 154 2.37 -12.26 22.28
C ARG A 154 1.92 -12.84 20.95
N PHE A 155 2.86 -12.94 20.01
CA PHE A 155 2.60 -13.41 18.66
C PHE A 155 3.66 -14.41 18.21
N SER A 156 3.22 -15.49 17.58
CA SER A 156 4.01 -16.51 16.88
C SER A 156 3.42 -16.71 15.48
N GLY A 157 4.21 -17.28 14.57
CA GLY A 157 3.81 -17.48 13.18
C GLY A 157 4.90 -17.05 12.21
N LEU A 158 4.55 -16.18 11.28
CA LEU A 158 5.44 -15.74 10.20
C LEU A 158 5.48 -14.22 10.12
N LYS A 159 6.69 -13.68 10.01
CA LYS A 159 6.94 -12.29 9.64
C LYS A 159 7.33 -12.23 8.17
N THR A 160 6.54 -11.52 7.39
CA THR A 160 6.79 -11.23 5.99
C THR A 160 7.26 -9.78 5.86
N ALA A 161 8.40 -9.58 5.19
CA ALA A 161 8.91 -8.25 4.88
C ALA A 161 8.97 -8.04 3.36
N VAL A 162 8.26 -7.01 2.90
CA VAL A 162 8.16 -6.62 1.49
C VAL A 162 8.84 -5.27 1.31
N TYR A 163 9.79 -5.21 0.39
CA TYR A 163 10.52 -3.98 0.06
C TYR A 163 10.11 -3.53 -1.33
N LEU A 164 9.48 -2.36 -1.43
CA LEU A 164 9.02 -1.83 -2.71
C LEU A 164 9.81 -0.59 -3.10
N GLU A 165 9.86 -0.35 -4.40
CA GLU A 165 10.30 0.88 -5.02
C GLU A 165 9.20 1.32 -5.98
N VAL A 166 8.86 2.61 -5.96
CA VAL A 166 7.85 3.18 -6.85
C VAL A 166 8.50 4.28 -7.64
N GLU A 167 8.69 4.02 -8.91
CA GLU A 167 9.16 4.97 -9.90
C GLU A 167 7.96 5.63 -10.58
N GLY A 168 7.97 6.96 -10.67
CA GLY A 168 6.98 7.73 -11.40
C GLY A 168 7.23 7.72 -12.90
N ALA A 169 6.17 7.88 -13.68
CA ALA A 169 6.17 8.07 -15.13
C ALA A 169 6.70 9.45 -15.58
N ALA A 170 7.02 10.32 -14.62
CA ALA A 170 7.59 11.64 -14.84
C ALA A 170 6.71 12.61 -15.66
N HIS A 171 5.39 12.49 -15.55
CA HIS A 171 4.44 13.37 -16.27
C HIS A 171 4.55 14.86 -15.89
N TYR A 172 4.92 15.16 -14.64
CA TYR A 172 5.03 16.53 -14.14
C TYR A 172 6.25 16.74 -13.25
N LEU A 173 6.43 15.88 -12.24
CA LEU A 173 7.67 15.83 -11.45
C LEU A 173 8.60 14.74 -12.00
N PRO A 174 9.91 14.77 -11.71
CA PRO A 174 10.82 13.70 -12.16
C PRO A 174 10.45 12.32 -11.59
N ALA A 175 11.03 11.26 -12.17
CA ALA A 175 10.69 9.87 -11.88
C ALA A 175 10.83 9.47 -10.39
N TYR A 176 11.61 10.20 -9.58
CA TYR A 176 11.70 9.94 -8.14
C TYR A 176 10.38 10.20 -7.39
N ALA A 177 9.45 10.98 -7.97
CA ALA A 177 8.20 11.39 -7.35
C ALA A 177 7.08 10.35 -7.51
N GLY A 178 7.41 9.06 -7.46
CA GLY A 178 6.44 7.96 -7.59
C GLY A 178 5.31 7.97 -6.54
N ASN A 179 5.48 8.73 -5.45
CA ASN A 179 4.44 8.96 -4.46
C ASN A 179 3.26 9.79 -4.98
N LEU A 180 3.46 10.68 -5.96
CA LEU A 180 2.36 11.37 -6.61
C LEU A 180 1.68 10.43 -7.60
N ASP A 181 2.47 9.80 -8.46
CA ASP A 181 1.99 8.95 -9.55
C ASP A 181 1.14 7.78 -9.04
N ILE A 182 1.56 7.12 -7.96
CA ILE A 182 0.74 6.04 -7.37
C ILE A 182 -0.63 6.52 -6.88
N MET A 183 -0.73 7.77 -6.44
CA MET A 183 -2.00 8.34 -5.97
C MET A 183 -2.88 8.76 -7.15
N THR A 184 -2.31 9.46 -8.14
CA THR A 184 -3.04 9.97 -9.30
C THR A 184 -3.47 8.84 -10.23
N SER A 185 -2.60 7.86 -10.50
CA SER A 185 -2.96 6.67 -11.27
C SER A 185 -4.04 5.84 -10.60
N ALA A 186 -3.99 5.67 -9.27
CA ALA A 186 -5.04 4.95 -8.57
C ALA A 186 -6.39 5.69 -8.62
N ALA A 187 -6.37 7.03 -8.58
CA ALA A 187 -7.57 7.85 -8.71
C ALA A 187 -8.17 7.74 -10.11
N LEU A 188 -7.32 7.83 -11.15
CA LEU A 188 -7.73 7.66 -12.54
C LEU A 188 -8.34 6.28 -12.79
N ALA A 189 -7.63 5.20 -12.41
CA ALA A 189 -8.11 3.83 -12.57
C ALA A 189 -9.43 3.57 -11.83
N THR A 190 -9.64 4.21 -10.68
CA THR A 190 -10.91 4.14 -9.94
C THR A 190 -12.05 4.81 -10.73
N ALA A 191 -11.82 6.03 -11.21
CA ALA A 191 -12.82 6.76 -11.98
C ALA A 191 -13.16 6.08 -13.32
N GLU A 192 -12.16 5.54 -14.02
CA GLU A 192 -12.36 4.80 -15.27
C GLU A 192 -13.25 3.56 -15.06
N LYS A 193 -13.00 2.79 -14.00
CA LYS A 193 -13.83 1.62 -13.66
C LYS A 193 -15.25 1.99 -13.26
N MET A 194 -15.43 3.08 -12.49
CA MET A 194 -16.75 3.59 -12.16
C MET A 194 -17.52 4.04 -13.42
N ALA A 195 -16.85 4.78 -14.32
CA ALA A 195 -17.44 5.21 -15.59
C ALA A 195 -17.81 4.02 -16.49
N GLN A 196 -16.96 2.99 -16.55
CA GLN A 196 -17.27 1.76 -17.28
C GLN A 196 -18.52 1.08 -16.73
N ALA A 197 -18.62 0.90 -15.41
CA ALA A 197 -19.79 0.28 -14.78
C ALA A 197 -21.08 1.08 -15.01
N MET A 198 -21.01 2.41 -15.04
CA MET A 198 -22.15 3.27 -15.38
C MET A 198 -22.59 3.09 -16.83
N ASN A 199 -21.64 2.96 -17.76
CA ASN A 199 -21.94 2.73 -19.17
C ASN A 199 -22.56 1.35 -19.40
N ASP A 200 -22.05 0.32 -18.73
CA ASP A 200 -22.57 -1.06 -18.83
C ASP A 200 -24.02 -1.13 -18.31
N ALA A 201 -24.30 -0.51 -17.16
CA ALA A 201 -25.65 -0.43 -16.61
C ALA A 201 -26.63 0.38 -17.49
N ALA A 202 -26.16 1.44 -18.15
CA ALA A 202 -26.97 2.21 -19.09
C ALA A 202 -27.27 1.42 -20.37
N GLY A 203 -26.34 0.58 -20.82
CA GLY A 203 -26.52 -0.30 -21.97
C GLY A 203 -27.46 -1.48 -21.71
N GLU A 204 -27.49 -2.01 -20.48
CA GLU A 204 -28.46 -3.06 -20.08
C GLU A 204 -29.89 -2.54 -19.92
N ALA A 205 -30.06 -1.24 -19.64
CA ALA A 205 -31.36 -0.60 -19.45
C ALA A 205 -32.01 -0.08 -20.76
N ALA A 206 -31.27 -0.08 -21.88
CA ALA A 206 -31.69 0.41 -23.20
C ALA A 206 -32.19 -0.72 -24.11
#